data_AF-A0AAJ6IAA6-F1
#
_entry.id   AF-A0AAJ6IAA6-F1
#
_cell.length_a   1.000
_cell.length_b   1.000
_cell.length_c   1.000
_cell.angle_alpha   90.00
_cell.angle_beta   90.00
_cell.angle_gamma   90.00
#
_symmetry.space_group_name_H-M   'P 1'
#
loop_
_entity.id
_entity.type
_entity.pdbx_description
1 polymer ?
#
loop_
_entity_poly.entity_id
_entity_poly.type
_entity_poly.pdbx_seq_one_letter_code
_entity_poly.pdbx_strand_id
1 'polypeptide(L)'
;MKALTLLDEMSQFHWSMLKSVLLILSMLPFAQGVLSVWQSTEGSSQIVVGFFAISLFSTWAVLSFWSALKVTVLTLDQVQITALEQKVVMLYRYTPMLFLAGMVSYLVGQI
;
A
#
# COMPACT_ATOMS: atom_id res chain seq x y z
N MET A 1 -24.15 23.71 -4.40
CA MET A 1 -23.47 22.99 -3.30
C MET A 1 -23.05 21.56 -3.64
N LYS A 2 -23.72 20.83 -4.54
CA LYS A 2 -23.38 19.41 -4.87
C LYS A 2 -22.06 19.19 -5.65
N ALA A 3 -21.63 20.15 -6.46
CA ALA A 3 -20.32 20.08 -7.14
C ALA A 3 -19.14 20.15 -6.15
N LEU A 4 -19.33 20.86 -5.02
CA LEU A 4 -18.32 20.98 -3.97
C LEU A 4 -18.16 19.67 -3.20
N THR A 5 -19.25 18.94 -2.96
CA THR A 5 -19.23 17.64 -2.26
C THR A 5 -18.60 16.54 -3.11
N LEU A 6 -18.88 16.52 -4.42
CA LEU A 6 -18.21 15.60 -5.36
C LEU A 6 -16.69 15.83 -5.44
N LEU A 7 -16.27 17.10 -5.46
CA LEU A 7 -14.85 17.44 -5.46
C LEU A 7 -14.16 16.97 -4.16
N ASP A 8 -14.85 17.09 -3.03
CA ASP A 8 -14.36 16.63 -1.73
C ASP A 8 -14.25 15.09 -1.67
N GLU A 9 -15.26 14.36 -2.16
CA GLU A 9 -15.22 12.90 -2.25
C GLU A 9 -14.07 12.39 -3.14
N MET A 10 -13.87 13.03 -4.29
CA MET A 10 -12.76 12.68 -5.19
C MET A 10 -11.39 12.97 -4.56
N SER A 11 -11.27 14.10 -3.85
CA SER A 11 -10.06 14.48 -3.12
C SER A 11 -9.74 13.48 -2.00
N GLN A 12 -10.76 13.11 -1.20
CA GLN A 12 -10.62 12.11 -0.15
C GLN A 12 -10.25 10.73 -0.70
N PHE A 13 -10.84 10.33 -1.82
CA PHE A 13 -10.49 9.10 -2.52
C PHE A 13 -9.03 9.10 -2.98
N HIS A 14 -8.60 10.16 -3.67
CA HIS A 14 -7.21 10.32 -4.11
C HIS A 14 -6.24 10.30 -2.92
N TRP A 15 -6.59 10.98 -1.84
CA TRP A 15 -5.78 11.02 -0.62
C TRP A 15 -5.66 9.65 0.06
N SER A 16 -6.76 8.88 0.12
CA SER A 16 -6.74 7.51 0.61
C SER A 16 -5.85 6.62 -0.25
N MET A 17 -5.89 6.78 -1.57
CA MET A 17 -5.00 6.07 -2.47
C MET A 17 -3.53 6.43 -2.21
N LEU A 18 -3.21 7.73 -2.16
CA LEU A 18 -1.84 8.19 -1.97
C LEU A 18 -1.24 7.64 -0.68
N LYS A 19 -2.00 7.68 0.42
CA LYS A 19 -1.61 7.07 1.70
C LYS A 19 -1.33 5.58 1.56
N SER A 20 -2.18 4.86 0.83
CA SER A 20 -2.01 3.43 0.58
C SER A 20 -0.74 3.13 -0.20
N VAL A 21 -0.48 3.87 -1.29
CA VAL A 21 0.73 3.73 -2.10
C VAL A 21 1.97 4.09 -1.29
N LEU A 22 1.95 5.16 -0.50
CA LEU A 22 3.07 5.54 0.38
C LEU A 22 3.36 4.48 1.44
N LEU A 23 2.31 3.90 2.05
CA LEU A 23 2.47 2.80 3.00
C LEU A 23 3.15 1.59 2.33
N ILE A 24 2.72 1.23 1.11
CA ILE A 24 3.34 0.14 0.34
C ILE A 24 4.80 0.47 0.00
N LEU A 25 5.08 1.67 -0.51
CA LEU A 25 6.44 2.09 -0.87
C LEU A 25 7.38 2.17 0.34
N SER A 26 6.86 2.47 1.52
CA SER A 26 7.65 2.47 2.77
C SER A 26 8.21 1.10 3.15
N MET A 27 7.69 0.00 2.57
CA MET A 27 8.27 -1.34 2.76
C MET A 27 9.72 -1.41 2.28
N LEU A 28 10.10 -0.60 1.28
CA LEU A 28 11.43 -0.63 0.68
C LEU A 28 12.55 -0.13 1.63
N PRO A 29 12.50 1.12 2.16
CA PRO A 29 13.49 1.57 3.14
C PRO A 29 13.46 0.73 4.42
N PHE A 30 12.29 0.20 4.77
CA PHE A 30 12.13 -0.66 5.92
C PHE A 30 12.87 -1.99 5.76
N ALA A 31 12.75 -2.61 4.57
CA ALA A 31 13.47 -3.81 4.24
C ALA A 31 14.99 -3.62 4.31
N GLN A 32 15.48 -2.50 3.80
CA GLN A 32 16.89 -2.13 3.89
C GLN A 32 17.34 -1.91 5.34
N GLY A 33 16.49 -1.27 6.16
CA GLY A 33 16.74 -1.11 7.59
C GLY A 33 16.90 -2.46 8.31
N VAL A 34 15.96 -3.38 8.09
CA VAL A 34 16.02 -4.73 8.66
C VAL A 34 17.26 -5.48 8.18
N LEU A 35 17.58 -5.40 6.88
CA LEU A 35 18.75 -6.07 6.31
C LEU A 35 20.07 -5.56 6.91
N SER A 36 20.22 -4.25 7.12
CA SER A 36 21.42 -3.67 7.73
C SER A 36 21.60 -4.09 9.19
N VAL A 37 20.50 -4.17 9.97
CA VAL A 37 20.53 -4.70 11.34
C VAL A 37 20.87 -6.18 11.35
N TRP A 38 20.30 -6.97 10.43
CA TRP A 38 20.60 -8.39 10.29
C TRP A 38 22.08 -8.64 9.99
N GLN A 39 22.66 -7.89 9.05
CA GLN A 39 24.07 -8.03 8.66
C GLN A 39 25.06 -7.57 9.73
N SER A 40 24.66 -6.66 10.62
CA SER A 40 25.50 -6.17 11.73
C SER A 40 25.37 -6.98 13.02
N THR A 41 24.52 -8.01 13.04
CA THR A 41 24.28 -8.85 14.21
C THR A 41 24.92 -10.22 14.05
N GLU A 42 25.75 -10.63 15.01
CA GLU A 42 26.43 -11.94 14.99
C GLU A 42 25.89 -12.90 16.07
N GLY A 43 26.00 -14.21 15.81
CA GLY A 43 25.70 -15.26 16.78
C GLY A 43 24.21 -15.39 17.14
N SER A 44 23.92 -15.75 18.40
CA SER A 44 22.55 -16.07 18.85
C SER A 44 21.53 -14.93 18.68
N SER A 45 21.99 -13.68 18.65
CA SER A 45 21.15 -12.49 18.44
C SER A 45 20.50 -12.45 17.05
N GLN A 46 21.09 -13.12 16.04
CA GLN A 46 20.56 -13.16 14.69
C GLN A 46 19.19 -13.85 14.63
N ILE A 47 18.97 -14.89 15.45
CA ILE A 47 17.68 -15.58 15.55
C ILE A 47 16.58 -14.61 16.03
N VAL A 48 16.89 -13.80 17.05
CA VAL A 48 15.95 -12.81 17.61
C VAL A 48 15.62 -11.74 16.56
N VAL A 49 16.63 -11.22 15.86
CA VAL A 49 16.42 -10.25 14.77
C VAL A 49 15.58 -10.86 13.65
N GLY A 50 15.72 -12.15 13.36
CA GLY A 50 14.93 -12.86 12.35
C GLY A 50 13.45 -12.98 12.70
N PHE A 51 13.16 -13.40 13.92
CA PHE A 51 11.77 -13.43 14.40
C PHE A 51 11.14 -12.03 14.39
N PHE A 52 11.91 -11.02 14.80
CA PHE A 52 11.46 -9.64 14.75
C PHE A 52 11.18 -9.19 13.31
N ALA A 53 12.11 -9.41 12.38
CA ALA A 53 11.98 -9.10 10.97
C ALA A 53 10.71 -9.71 10.37
N ILE A 54 10.52 -11.03 10.52
CA ILE A 54 9.36 -11.75 9.97
C ILE A 54 8.04 -11.22 10.55
N SER A 55 7.98 -11.00 11.87
CA SER A 55 6.78 -10.48 12.55
C SER A 55 6.42 -9.07 12.07
N LEU A 56 7.43 -8.26 11.82
CA LEU A 56 7.28 -6.88 11.43
C LEU A 56 6.89 -6.76 9.95
N PHE A 57 7.53 -7.51 9.06
CA PHE A 57 7.16 -7.59 7.65
C PHE A 57 5.77 -8.18 7.43
N SER A 58 5.39 -9.22 8.17
CA SER A 58 4.05 -9.79 8.08
C SER A 58 2.97 -8.80 8.50
N THR A 59 3.19 -8.08 9.61
CA THR A 59 2.30 -6.99 10.04
C THR A 59 2.19 -5.91 8.96
N TRP A 60 3.33 -5.47 8.40
CA TRP A 60 3.36 -4.46 7.35
C TRP A 60 2.63 -4.90 6.08
N ALA A 61 2.83 -6.16 5.67
CA ALA A 61 2.16 -6.74 4.52
C ALA A 61 0.63 -6.78 4.69
N VAL A 62 0.15 -7.17 5.87
CA VAL A 62 -1.29 -7.18 6.19
C VAL A 62 -1.87 -5.78 6.19
N LEU A 63 -1.19 -4.80 6.79
CA LEU A 63 -1.66 -3.40 6.79
C LEU A 63 -1.69 -2.80 5.38
N SER A 64 -0.66 -3.05 4.57
CA SER A 64 -0.60 -2.64 3.16
C SER A 64 -1.71 -3.28 2.33
N PHE A 65 -1.93 -4.59 2.48
CA PHE A 65 -3.02 -5.31 1.81
C PHE A 65 -4.38 -4.76 2.19
N TRP A 66 -4.63 -4.59 3.49
CA TRP A 66 -5.88 -4.04 4.00
C TRP A 66 -6.14 -2.63 3.47
N SER A 67 -5.12 -1.78 3.50
CA SER A 67 -5.18 -0.41 2.99
C SER A 67 -5.50 -0.38 1.48
N ALA A 68 -4.81 -1.20 0.70
CA ALA A 68 -5.04 -1.30 -0.74
C ALA A 68 -6.46 -1.82 -1.05
N LEU A 69 -6.90 -2.85 -0.33
CA LEU A 69 -8.23 -3.44 -0.49
C LEU A 69 -9.33 -2.42 -0.20
N LYS A 70 -9.19 -1.63 0.87
CA LYS A 70 -10.13 -0.55 1.19
C LYS A 70 -10.33 0.42 0.02
N VAL A 71 -9.25 0.85 -0.63
CA VAL A 71 -9.33 1.74 -1.80
C VAL A 71 -9.97 1.03 -2.99
N THR A 72 -9.64 -0.24 -3.20
CA THR A 72 -10.22 -1.03 -4.30
C THR A 72 -11.72 -1.23 -4.15
N VAL A 73 -12.26 -1.41 -2.93
CA VAL A 73 -13.71 -1.61 -2.71
C VAL A 73 -14.49 -0.31 -2.52
N LEU A 74 -13.82 0.85 -2.40
CA LEU A 74 -14.46 2.14 -2.15
C LEU A 74 -15.37 2.57 -3.33
N THR A 75 -16.66 2.68 -3.07
CA THR A 75 -17.65 3.18 -4.04
C THR A 75 -17.80 4.68 -3.87
N LEU A 76 -17.52 5.46 -4.91
CA LEU A 76 -17.90 6.88 -4.98
C LEU A 76 -19.32 6.99 -5.53
N ASP A 77 -20.11 7.96 -5.06
CA ASP A 77 -21.46 8.19 -5.57
C ASP A 77 -21.40 8.70 -7.01
N GLN A 78 -21.86 7.86 -7.95
CA GLN A 78 -21.61 8.00 -9.39
C GLN A 78 -22.61 8.93 -10.10
N VAL A 79 -23.38 9.73 -9.35
CA VAL A 79 -24.64 10.34 -9.81
C VAL A 79 -24.45 11.39 -10.92
N GLN A 80 -23.23 11.89 -11.16
CA GLN A 80 -22.99 12.96 -12.15
C GLN A 80 -21.78 12.75 -13.06
N ILE A 81 -21.20 11.55 -13.08
CA ILE A 81 -19.92 11.28 -13.75
C ILE A 81 -20.17 10.64 -15.12
N THR A 82 -19.41 11.04 -16.13
CA THR A 82 -19.50 10.50 -17.49
C THR A 82 -19.04 9.04 -17.52
N ALA A 83 -19.55 8.21 -18.43
CA ALA A 83 -19.16 6.80 -18.55
C ALA A 83 -17.64 6.58 -18.71
N LEU A 84 -16.93 7.53 -19.34
CA LEU A 84 -15.47 7.49 -19.46
C LEU A 84 -14.78 7.72 -18.10
N GLU A 85 -15.18 8.77 -17.39
CA GLU A 85 -14.64 9.11 -16.07
C GLU A 85 -14.90 7.98 -15.07
N GLN A 86 -16.07 7.34 -15.12
CA GLN A 86 -16.40 6.18 -14.30
C GLN A 86 -15.42 5.01 -14.55
N LYS A 87 -15.06 4.74 -15.80
CA LYS A 87 -14.04 3.72 -16.15
C LYS A 87 -12.66 4.10 -15.63
N VAL A 88 -12.27 5.37 -15.76
CA VAL A 88 -10.98 5.87 -15.25
C VAL A 88 -10.90 5.71 -13.73
N VAL A 89 -11.94 6.11 -13.00
CA VAL A 89 -12.03 5.92 -11.55
C VAL A 89 -11.97 4.43 -11.19
N MET A 90 -12.65 3.56 -11.95
CA MET A 90 -12.59 2.12 -11.74
C MET A 90 -11.18 1.56 -11.89
N LEU A 91 -10.45 1.97 -12.92
CA LEU A 91 -9.06 1.55 -13.13
C LEU A 91 -8.15 2.08 -12.02
N TYR A 92 -8.34 3.36 -11.66
CA TYR A 92 -7.53 4.06 -10.67
C TYR A 92 -7.65 3.43 -9.27
N ARG A 93 -8.81 2.86 -8.90
CA ARG A 93 -9.02 2.08 -7.66
C ARG A 93 -8.10 0.87 -7.49
N TYR A 94 -7.61 0.30 -8.59
CA TYR A 94 -6.70 -0.85 -8.55
C TYR A 94 -5.23 -0.47 -8.40
N THR A 95 -4.89 0.82 -8.52
CA THR A 95 -3.50 1.29 -8.44
C THR A 95 -2.78 0.82 -7.17
N PRO A 96 -3.33 0.94 -5.94
CA PRO A 96 -2.64 0.43 -4.76
C PRO A 96 -2.37 -1.08 -4.78
N MET A 97 -3.31 -1.88 -5.29
CA MET A 97 -3.13 -3.33 -5.41
C MET A 97 -2.01 -3.69 -6.39
N LEU A 98 -1.91 -2.97 -7.51
CA LEU A 98 -0.81 -3.14 -8.47
C LEU A 98 0.54 -2.78 -7.85
N PHE A 99 0.62 -1.69 -7.10
CA PHE A 99 1.83 -1.32 -6.34
C PHE A 99 2.20 -2.38 -5.32
N LEU A 100 1.23 -2.94 -4.60
CA LEU A 100 1.46 -4.00 -3.62
C LEU A 100 2.00 -5.26 -4.29
N ALA A 101 1.37 -5.71 -5.39
CA ALA A 101 1.82 -6.86 -6.15
C ALA A 101 3.25 -6.68 -6.68
N GLY A 102 3.54 -5.50 -7.24
CA GLY A 102 4.88 -5.14 -7.70
C GLY A 102 5.91 -5.12 -6.56
N MET A 103 5.57 -4.52 -5.42
CA MET A 103 6.46 -4.45 -4.25
C MET A 103 6.78 -5.84 -3.70
N VAL A 104 5.77 -6.69 -3.51
CA VAL A 104 5.98 -8.07 -3.03
C VAL A 104 6.83 -8.86 -4.02
N SER A 105 6.56 -8.74 -5.32
CA SER A 105 7.36 -9.41 -6.37
C SER A 105 8.82 -8.96 -6.35
N TYR A 106 9.06 -7.66 -6.17
CA TYR A 106 10.39 -7.10 -6.05
C TYR A 106 11.12 -7.61 -4.79
N LEU A 107 10.48 -7.55 -3.63
CA LEU A 107 11.08 -7.97 -2.36
C LEU A 107 11.44 -9.46 -2.36
N VAL A 108 10.58 -10.31 -2.93
CA VAL A 108 10.88 -11.74 -3.09
C VAL A 108 12.08 -11.97 -4.00
N GLY A 109 12.25 -11.17 -5.06
CA GLY A 109 13.42 -11.26 -5.94
C GLY A 109 14.74 -10.79 -5.32
N GLN A 110 14.71 -10.19 -4.12
CA GLN A 110 15.90 -9.76 -3.37
C GLN A 110 16.32 -10.77 -2.27
N ILE A 111 15.52 -11.81 -2.05
CA ILE A 111 15.82 -12.94 -1.16
C ILE A 111 16.59 -14.00 -1.95
#